data_AF-A0A1I6V7M9-F1
#
_entry.id   AF-A0A1I6V7M9-F1
#
_cell.length_a   1.000
_cell.length_b   1.000
_cell.length_c   1.000
_cell.angle_alpha   90.00
_cell.angle_beta   90.00
_cell.angle_gamma   90.00
#
_symmetry.space_group_name_H-M   'P 1'
#
loop_
_entity.id
_entity.type
_entity.pdbx_description
1 polymer ?
#
loop_
_entity_poly.entity_id
_entity_poly.type
_entity_poly.pdbx_seq_one_letter_code
_entity_poly.pdbx_strand_id
1 'polypeptide(L)'
;MKELTKLLSVLLSISFMLIVSCQDNQILDEPKEDDRASVVSAQTRAVIPHDFDWENADWMPTPPGQSQIPSPWVGQGSLVSIYGLDVINDRRASDGWELMYNSFDPNASGPLANPYFVLYNKYRGLMRIFLYTTTQFYAPSSYLQDGISIISNHSTSLLNFIGKEIVDVSVAPTKSYSQIQPKPSDGSYPLGSNKWYMMQYELAYDPNLATIPYNQIQLNWSLSSYDVTEVNLGGGATGTINGTIGSASSTSSNIISELKNTGEVVGKGVLAGVGQAVINNNTIDSTGRNHLKLPNNIFKALSTGVNAALSAASGNIPGAVIGLLSGVFGGSSSGPTAASFNLNADISLKGTLTNAGSFPSTPISFWVPGTNIASNAVGYIPLYNKSLGVLNFKPGAPRIDTSTSGRFGPYTVVDPWNGQVLQYYIRHLYFPQSVDYSSYLILNPELRYMSTVEIKQQDYYVKYYRRGENPKYQTFELNPGSISWEEWPHGVEHGTNPPQEPIITEMGVRFTIEVKPQDDNIPPSIIYKTFKLD
;
A
#
# COMPACT_ATOMS: atom_id res chain seq x y z
N MET A 1 -23.20 27.84 64.67
CA MET A 1 -22.63 28.86 63.76
C MET A 1 -21.33 28.44 63.09
N LYS A 2 -20.29 27.98 63.82
CA LYS A 2 -18.99 27.60 63.23
C LYS A 2 -19.01 26.43 62.22
N GLU A 3 -19.91 25.47 62.38
CA GLU A 3 -20.04 24.34 61.45
C GLU A 3 -20.90 24.69 60.22
N LEU A 4 -21.84 25.63 60.37
CA LEU A 4 -22.63 26.15 59.23
C LEU A 4 -21.76 27.03 58.31
N THR A 5 -20.84 27.81 58.87
CA THR A 5 -19.89 28.59 58.07
C THR A 5 -18.90 27.69 57.34
N LYS A 6 -18.41 26.59 57.93
CA LYS A 6 -17.54 25.62 57.22
C LYS A 6 -18.26 24.91 56.08
N LEU A 7 -19.50 24.48 56.27
CA LEU A 7 -20.28 23.85 55.21
C LEU A 7 -20.55 24.83 54.06
N LEU A 8 -20.84 26.09 54.39
CA LEU A 8 -21.01 27.17 53.41
C LEU A 8 -19.70 27.48 52.66
N SER A 9 -18.55 27.46 53.36
CA SER A 9 -17.22 27.63 52.75
C SER A 9 -16.87 26.51 51.78
N VAL A 10 -17.19 25.25 52.12
CA VAL A 10 -16.93 24.09 51.26
C VAL A 10 -17.88 24.10 50.05
N LEU A 11 -19.16 24.43 50.25
CA LEU A 11 -20.13 24.60 49.15
C LEU A 11 -19.78 25.77 48.22
N LEU A 12 -19.28 26.90 48.75
CA LEU A 12 -18.76 28.00 47.92
C LEU A 12 -17.50 27.60 47.16
N SER A 13 -16.62 26.79 47.76
CA SER A 13 -15.38 26.33 47.10
C SER A 13 -15.65 25.33 45.98
N ILE A 14 -16.64 24.44 46.16
CA ILE A 14 -17.09 23.49 45.12
C ILE A 14 -17.85 24.22 44.01
N SER A 15 -18.64 25.24 44.34
CA SER A 15 -19.32 26.08 43.34
C SER A 15 -18.32 26.94 42.55
N PHE A 16 -17.23 27.41 43.16
CA PHE A 16 -16.16 28.15 42.47
C PHE A 16 -15.32 27.25 41.54
N MET A 17 -15.14 25.96 41.86
CA MET A 17 -14.49 25.00 40.96
C MET A 17 -15.36 24.57 39.77
N LEU A 18 -16.69 24.73 39.85
CA LEU A 18 -17.61 24.47 38.73
C LEU A 18 -17.77 25.66 37.77
N ILE A 19 -17.33 26.86 38.16
CA ILE A 19 -17.40 28.09 37.35
C ILE A 19 -16.05 28.42 36.67
N VAL A 20 -14.97 27.68 37.02
CA VAL A 20 -13.67 27.69 36.31
C VAL A 20 -13.49 26.40 35.50
N SER A 21 -14.58 25.90 34.93
CA SER A 21 -14.56 25.00 33.77
C SER A 21 -15.00 25.82 32.56
N CYS A 22 -14.08 26.62 32.03
CA CYS A 22 -14.16 27.01 30.63
C CYS A 22 -14.01 25.71 29.83
N GLN A 23 -15.14 25.18 29.36
CA GLN A 23 -15.12 24.45 28.11
C GLN A 23 -14.59 25.44 27.07
N ASP A 24 -13.40 25.18 26.53
CA ASP A 24 -13.06 25.68 25.21
C ASP A 24 -14.04 25.03 24.24
N ASN A 25 -15.23 25.62 24.12
CA ASN A 25 -15.99 25.56 22.90
C ASN A 25 -15.19 26.39 21.90
N GLN A 26 -14.21 25.75 21.25
CA GLN A 26 -13.71 26.21 19.96
C GLN A 26 -14.86 26.07 18.95
N ILE A 27 -15.79 27.01 19.05
CA ILE A 27 -16.49 27.55 17.90
C ILE A 27 -15.39 27.99 16.95
N LEU A 28 -15.48 27.51 15.72
CA LEU A 28 -14.66 27.85 14.56
C LEU A 28 -14.24 29.33 14.60
N ASP A 29 -13.03 29.59 15.12
CA ASP A 29 -12.40 30.89 14.93
C ASP A 29 -12.07 31.00 13.43
N GLU A 30 -12.63 32.02 12.79
CA GLU A 30 -12.17 32.47 11.48
C GLU A 30 -10.65 32.67 11.54
N PRO A 31 -9.88 32.15 10.57
CA PRO A 31 -8.43 32.28 10.60
C PRO A 31 -8.04 33.76 10.60
N LYS A 32 -7.17 34.12 11.55
CA LYS A 32 -6.63 35.47 11.72
C LYS A 32 -6.00 35.95 10.41
N GLU A 33 -6.17 37.24 10.14
CA GLU A 33 -5.81 37.90 8.87
C GLU A 33 -4.33 37.79 8.45
N ASP A 34 -3.44 37.27 9.31
CA ASP A 34 -2.02 37.07 9.02
C ASP A 34 -1.68 35.69 8.42
N ASP A 35 -2.64 34.74 8.39
CA ASP A 35 -2.50 33.45 7.68
C ASP A 35 -2.80 33.57 6.17
N ARG A 36 -3.12 34.78 5.68
CA ARG A 36 -3.39 35.06 4.26
C ARG A 36 -2.13 35.13 3.37
N ALA A 37 -0.95 34.79 3.88
CA ALA A 37 0.28 34.73 3.07
C ALA A 37 0.56 33.35 2.45
N SER A 38 -0.21 32.30 2.78
CA SER A 38 -0.23 31.03 2.05
C SER A 38 -1.50 30.89 1.23
N VAL A 39 -1.82 31.91 0.45
CA VAL A 39 -2.81 31.77 -0.62
C VAL A 39 -2.14 30.92 -1.70
N VAL A 40 -2.37 29.61 -1.64
CA VAL A 40 -2.55 28.83 -2.88
C VAL A 40 -3.45 29.70 -3.72
N SER A 41 -2.93 30.25 -4.83
CA SER A 41 -3.72 31.04 -5.77
C SER A 41 -5.06 30.33 -5.93
N ALA A 42 -6.12 30.93 -5.38
CA ALA A 42 -7.45 30.38 -5.50
C ALA A 42 -7.72 30.36 -6.99
N GLN A 43 -7.59 29.20 -7.62
CA GLN A 43 -7.87 29.08 -9.03
C GLN A 43 -9.33 29.48 -9.17
N THR A 44 -9.62 30.51 -9.94
CA THR A 44 -10.97 31.02 -10.15
C THR A 44 -11.61 30.43 -11.40
N ARG A 45 -10.88 29.55 -12.10
CA ARG A 45 -11.24 28.97 -13.39
C ARG A 45 -10.75 27.54 -13.51
N ALA A 46 -11.30 26.82 -14.47
CA ALA A 46 -10.74 25.57 -14.95
C ALA A 46 -9.35 25.81 -15.55
N VAL A 47 -8.42 24.92 -15.22
CA VAL A 47 -7.08 24.87 -15.80
C VAL A 47 -6.98 23.56 -16.56
N ILE A 48 -6.82 23.66 -17.88
CA ILE A 48 -6.49 22.50 -18.71
C ILE A 48 -4.96 22.35 -18.63
N PRO A 49 -4.45 21.23 -18.09
CA PRO A 49 -3.02 20.97 -18.04
C PRO A 49 -2.40 21.05 -19.43
N HIS A 50 -1.16 21.55 -19.51
CA HIS A 50 -0.39 21.44 -20.73
C HIS A 50 -0.07 19.97 -21.02
N ASP A 51 -0.34 19.50 -22.22
CA ASP A 51 0.07 18.17 -22.66
C ASP A 51 1.49 18.23 -23.24
N PHE A 52 2.31 17.20 -23.00
CA PHE A 52 3.68 17.12 -23.47
C PHE A 52 4.16 15.66 -23.58
N ASP A 53 5.14 15.42 -24.46
CA ASP A 53 5.79 14.13 -24.59
C ASP A 53 6.79 13.90 -23.45
N TRP A 54 6.33 13.26 -22.37
CA TRP A 54 7.16 12.96 -21.20
C TRP A 54 8.20 11.86 -21.48
N GLU A 55 8.04 11.09 -22.55
CA GLU A 55 8.94 9.98 -22.89
C GLU A 55 10.23 10.49 -23.51
N ASN A 56 10.11 11.46 -24.41
CA ASN A 56 11.24 11.93 -25.22
C ASN A 56 11.70 13.34 -24.84
N ALA A 57 11.04 14.00 -23.87
CA ALA A 57 11.49 15.29 -23.37
C ALA A 57 12.86 15.18 -22.66
N ASP A 58 13.85 15.92 -23.17
CA ASP A 58 15.09 16.21 -22.44
C ASP A 58 14.84 17.21 -21.30
N TRP A 59 13.94 18.18 -21.56
CA TRP A 59 13.63 19.28 -20.68
C TRP A 59 12.12 19.40 -20.48
N MET A 60 11.70 19.65 -19.25
CA MET A 60 10.31 19.88 -18.92
C MET A 60 9.80 21.23 -19.46
N PRO A 61 8.51 21.37 -19.77
CA PRO A 61 7.93 22.65 -20.21
C PRO A 61 7.98 23.71 -19.10
N THR A 62 8.89 24.67 -19.20
CA THR A 62 9.05 25.78 -18.23
C THR A 62 8.85 27.13 -18.90
N PRO A 63 8.34 28.14 -18.18
CA PRO A 63 8.15 29.48 -18.74
C PRO A 63 9.49 30.18 -19.06
N PRO A 64 9.49 31.14 -20.00
CA PRO A 64 10.69 31.92 -20.32
C PRO A 64 11.28 32.59 -19.07
N GLY A 65 12.62 32.54 -18.96
CA GLY A 65 13.36 33.16 -17.84
C GLY A 65 13.53 32.27 -16.61
N GLN A 66 12.89 31.08 -16.57
CA GLN A 66 13.21 30.05 -15.58
C GLN A 66 14.31 29.12 -16.09
N SER A 67 15.18 28.65 -15.19
CA SER A 67 16.15 27.59 -15.49
C SER A 67 15.44 26.33 -15.98
N GLN A 68 15.96 25.72 -17.04
CA GLN A 68 15.40 24.50 -17.59
C GLN A 68 15.45 23.38 -16.53
N ILE A 69 14.35 22.64 -16.42
CA ILE A 69 14.24 21.48 -15.53
C ILE A 69 14.49 20.23 -16.38
N PRO A 70 15.53 19.43 -16.09
CA PRO A 70 15.78 18.19 -16.83
C PRO A 70 14.66 17.19 -16.55
N SER A 71 14.41 16.28 -17.49
CA SER A 71 13.45 15.21 -17.27
C SER A 71 13.89 14.23 -16.16
N PRO A 72 12.95 13.47 -15.54
CA PRO A 72 13.27 12.61 -14.39
C PRO A 72 14.21 11.44 -14.67
N TRP A 73 14.54 11.19 -15.93
CA TRP A 73 15.04 9.90 -16.40
C TRP A 73 16.56 9.81 -16.39
N VAL A 74 17.25 10.94 -16.54
CA VAL A 74 18.71 10.99 -16.71
C VAL A 74 19.30 12.25 -16.08
N GLY A 75 20.59 12.20 -15.75
CA GLY A 75 21.34 13.34 -15.24
C GLY A 75 21.26 13.53 -13.72
N GLN A 76 21.83 14.64 -13.25
CA GLN A 76 21.89 14.98 -11.83
C GLN A 76 20.48 15.30 -11.31
N GLY A 77 20.14 14.73 -10.15
CA GLY A 77 18.83 14.90 -9.55
C GLY A 77 17.72 14.04 -10.17
N SER A 78 18.07 13.14 -11.11
CA SER A 78 17.15 12.14 -11.68
C SER A 78 16.80 11.04 -10.69
N LEU A 79 15.84 10.19 -11.08
CA LEU A 79 15.36 9.06 -10.28
C LEU A 79 16.34 7.86 -10.26
N VAL A 80 17.37 7.87 -11.11
CA VAL A 80 18.28 6.72 -11.33
C VAL A 80 19.05 6.31 -10.07
N SER A 81 19.30 7.23 -9.12
CA SER A 81 20.01 6.88 -7.88
C SER A 81 19.13 6.20 -6.81
N ILE A 82 17.82 6.17 -7.04
CA ILE A 82 16.83 5.56 -6.15
C ILE A 82 16.25 4.29 -6.79
N TYR A 83 15.97 4.34 -8.10
CA TYR A 83 15.25 3.29 -8.82
C TYR A 83 16.08 2.64 -9.92
N GLY A 84 15.88 1.33 -10.12
CA GLY A 84 16.53 0.55 -11.18
C GLY A 84 15.94 0.82 -12.58
N LEU A 85 16.62 0.33 -13.61
CA LEU A 85 16.22 0.51 -15.01
C LEU A 85 14.83 -0.06 -15.33
N ASP A 86 14.38 -1.05 -14.57
CA ASP A 86 13.04 -1.64 -14.65
C ASP A 86 11.92 -0.67 -14.26
N VAL A 87 12.25 0.37 -13.48
CA VAL A 87 11.32 1.44 -13.11
C VAL A 87 11.54 2.67 -14.01
N ILE A 88 12.79 3.03 -14.27
CA ILE A 88 13.14 4.21 -15.08
C ILE A 88 12.66 4.07 -16.53
N ASN A 89 12.73 2.87 -17.11
CA ASN A 89 12.28 2.64 -18.48
C ASN A 89 10.79 2.30 -18.58
N ASP A 90 10.15 1.91 -17.48
CA ASP A 90 8.71 1.64 -17.43
C ASP A 90 7.91 2.95 -17.42
N ARG A 91 7.97 3.70 -18.52
CA ARG A 91 7.31 5.02 -18.62
C ARG A 91 6.65 5.29 -19.96
N ARG A 92 6.71 4.33 -20.88
CA ARG A 92 6.26 4.53 -22.26
C ARG A 92 4.74 4.51 -22.39
N ALA A 93 4.19 5.36 -23.24
CA ALA A 93 2.78 5.38 -23.59
C ALA A 93 2.37 4.10 -24.32
N SER A 94 3.28 3.52 -25.12
CA SER A 94 3.09 2.19 -25.71
C SER A 94 2.79 1.14 -24.63
N ASP A 95 3.35 1.27 -23.44
CA ASP A 95 3.18 0.34 -22.32
C ASP A 95 1.95 0.69 -21.45
N GLY A 96 1.11 1.62 -21.93
CA GLY A 96 -0.14 2.04 -21.32
C GLY A 96 0.00 3.18 -20.31
N TRP A 97 1.15 3.83 -20.19
CA TRP A 97 1.26 5.04 -19.38
C TRP A 97 0.60 6.23 -20.09
N GLU A 98 -0.27 6.95 -19.40
CA GLU A 98 -0.91 8.16 -19.93
C GLU A 98 -0.74 9.32 -18.95
N LEU A 99 -0.46 10.52 -19.48
CA LEU A 99 -0.39 11.73 -18.68
C LEU A 99 -1.79 12.06 -18.13
N MET A 100 -1.91 12.05 -16.81
CA MET A 100 -3.17 12.25 -16.11
C MET A 100 -3.30 13.68 -15.57
N TYR A 101 -2.25 14.20 -14.94
CA TYR A 101 -2.15 15.60 -14.51
C TYR A 101 -0.78 16.16 -14.84
N ASN A 102 -0.73 17.47 -15.04
CA ASN A 102 0.52 18.19 -15.24
C ASN A 102 0.40 19.62 -14.71
N SER A 103 1.40 20.06 -13.95
CA SER A 103 1.52 21.45 -13.52
C SER A 103 2.63 22.22 -14.25
N PHE A 104 3.38 21.56 -15.14
CA PHE A 104 4.34 22.24 -16.01
C PHE A 104 3.58 23.03 -17.08
N ASP A 105 3.89 24.32 -17.20
CA ASP A 105 3.26 25.21 -18.16
C ASP A 105 4.31 26.17 -18.75
N PRO A 106 4.61 26.08 -20.06
CA PRO A 106 5.56 26.97 -20.71
C PRO A 106 5.03 28.41 -20.85
N ASN A 107 3.74 28.64 -20.60
CA ASN A 107 3.10 29.96 -20.67
C ASN A 107 2.75 30.54 -19.30
N ALA A 108 3.22 29.92 -18.21
CA ALA A 108 2.99 30.41 -16.86
C ALA A 108 3.51 31.85 -16.70
N SER A 109 2.77 32.67 -15.95
CA SER A 109 3.11 34.10 -15.75
C SER A 109 4.33 34.33 -14.84
N GLY A 110 4.87 33.27 -14.23
CA GLY A 110 6.04 33.34 -13.35
C GLY A 110 6.66 31.95 -13.15
N PRO A 111 7.81 31.88 -12.45
CA PRO A 111 8.51 30.63 -12.24
C PRO A 111 7.65 29.57 -11.55
N LEU A 112 7.73 28.34 -12.04
CA LEU A 112 7.07 27.18 -11.47
C LEU A 112 7.74 26.79 -10.16
N ALA A 113 6.95 26.75 -9.09
CA ALA A 113 7.37 26.27 -7.78
C ALA A 113 6.94 24.82 -7.59
N ASN A 114 7.91 23.95 -7.28
CA ASN A 114 7.71 22.51 -7.05
C ASN A 114 6.76 21.82 -8.06
N PRO A 115 7.01 21.94 -9.38
CA PRO A 115 6.10 21.41 -10.38
C PRO A 115 6.07 19.87 -10.36
N TYR A 116 4.94 19.31 -10.78
CA TYR A 116 4.72 17.88 -10.83
C TYR A 116 3.97 17.46 -12.10
N PHE A 117 4.06 16.18 -12.41
CA PHE A 117 3.16 15.52 -13.35
C PHE A 117 2.80 14.13 -12.84
N VAL A 118 1.69 13.59 -13.31
CA VAL A 118 1.15 12.30 -12.87
C VAL A 118 0.90 11.43 -14.09
N LEU A 119 1.46 10.22 -14.09
CA LEU A 119 1.17 9.20 -15.09
C LEU A 119 0.25 8.13 -14.51
N TYR A 120 -0.68 7.64 -15.31
CA TYR A 120 -1.54 6.51 -14.97
C TYR A 120 -1.34 5.38 -15.97
N ASN A 121 -1.10 4.16 -15.49
CA ASN A 121 -1.01 2.98 -16.33
C ASN A 121 -2.35 2.26 -16.41
N LYS A 122 -2.97 2.31 -17.59
CA LYS A 122 -4.31 1.75 -17.84
C LYS A 122 -4.37 0.22 -17.85
N TYR A 123 -3.27 -0.50 -18.08
CA TYR A 123 -3.24 -1.97 -18.04
C TYR A 123 -2.95 -2.52 -16.64
N ARG A 124 -2.33 -1.71 -15.78
CA ARG A 124 -1.81 -2.12 -14.47
C ARG A 124 -2.52 -1.48 -13.29
N GLY A 125 -3.28 -0.41 -13.51
CA GLY A 125 -3.95 0.32 -12.43
C GLY A 125 -2.96 1.07 -11.52
N LEU A 126 -1.76 1.37 -12.02
CA LEU A 126 -0.72 2.07 -11.27
C LEU A 126 -0.78 3.57 -11.56
N MET A 127 -0.76 4.38 -10.52
CA MET A 127 -0.58 5.83 -10.63
C MET A 127 0.80 6.19 -10.11
N ARG A 128 1.57 6.96 -10.90
CA ARG A 128 2.88 7.48 -10.53
C ARG A 128 2.88 8.99 -10.53
N ILE A 129 3.23 9.58 -9.40
CA ILE A 129 3.39 11.02 -9.23
C ILE A 129 4.89 11.34 -9.30
N PHE A 130 5.25 12.27 -10.17
CA PHE A 130 6.60 12.78 -10.32
C PHE A 130 6.64 14.23 -9.85
N LEU A 131 7.34 14.49 -8.75
CA LEU A 131 7.53 15.83 -8.20
C LEU A 131 8.96 16.28 -8.42
N TYR A 132 9.15 17.48 -8.96
CA TYR A 132 10.43 18.17 -8.97
C TYR A 132 10.47 19.23 -7.89
N THR A 133 11.49 19.24 -7.04
CA THR A 133 11.62 20.26 -5.99
C THR A 133 12.45 21.44 -6.49
N THR A 134 11.92 22.66 -6.36
CA THR A 134 12.67 23.91 -6.58
C THR A 134 12.99 24.62 -5.27
N THR A 135 12.22 24.36 -4.22
CA THR A 135 12.46 24.93 -2.88
C THR A 135 13.74 24.36 -2.25
N GLN A 136 14.54 25.24 -1.63
CA GLN A 136 15.66 24.84 -0.79
C GLN A 136 15.18 24.42 0.60
N PHE A 137 15.69 23.29 1.09
CA PHE A 137 15.39 22.78 2.43
C PHE A 137 16.55 23.10 3.37
N TYR A 138 16.27 23.74 4.50
CA TYR A 138 17.29 24.16 5.48
C TYR A 138 17.48 23.15 6.63
N ALA A 139 16.64 22.12 6.71
CA ALA A 139 16.73 21.08 7.72
C ALA A 139 17.26 19.77 7.11
N PRO A 140 18.24 19.10 7.73
CA PRO A 140 18.52 17.71 7.40
C PRO A 140 17.29 16.90 7.80
N SER A 141 16.78 16.06 6.89
CA SER A 141 15.85 15.01 7.28
C SER A 141 16.31 13.65 6.77
N SER A 142 16.01 12.64 7.57
CA SER A 142 16.46 11.27 7.38
C SER A 142 15.58 10.50 6.39
N TYR A 143 14.31 10.88 6.21
CA TYR A 143 13.37 10.23 5.29
C TYR A 143 12.26 11.17 4.76
N LEU A 144 11.73 10.82 3.59
CA LEU A 144 10.49 11.39 3.05
C LEU A 144 9.29 10.51 3.40
N GLN A 145 8.17 11.14 3.75
CA GLN A 145 6.88 10.49 3.85
C GLN A 145 5.93 11.11 2.84
N ASP A 146 5.34 10.27 1.98
CA ASP A 146 4.22 10.66 1.15
C ASP A 146 2.93 10.01 1.63
N GLY A 147 1.81 10.53 1.16
CA GLY A 147 0.52 9.94 1.40
C GLY A 147 -0.50 10.30 0.34
N ILE A 148 -1.51 9.45 0.25
CA ILE A 148 -2.66 9.67 -0.61
C ILE A 148 -3.94 9.43 0.18
N SER A 149 -4.96 10.25 -0.05
CA SER A 149 -6.26 10.12 0.60
C SER A 149 -7.40 10.50 -0.31
N ILE A 150 -8.61 10.08 0.06
CA ILE A 150 -9.85 10.51 -0.56
C ILE A 150 -10.63 11.37 0.41
N ILE A 151 -10.99 12.58 -0.03
CA ILE A 151 -11.94 13.45 0.66
C ILE A 151 -13.31 13.22 0.03
N SER A 152 -14.16 12.46 0.72
CA SER A 152 -15.56 12.28 0.35
C SER A 152 -16.41 11.78 1.51
N ASN A 153 -17.69 12.13 1.46
CA ASN A 153 -18.72 11.50 2.29
C ASN A 153 -19.30 10.23 1.65
N HIS A 154 -18.96 9.96 0.38
CA HIS A 154 -19.34 8.74 -0.32
C HIS A 154 -18.33 7.64 -0.04
N SER A 155 -18.82 6.39 -0.01
CA SER A 155 -17.96 5.23 0.09
C SER A 155 -17.35 4.93 -1.28
N THR A 156 -16.04 4.72 -1.32
CA THR A 156 -15.32 4.33 -2.54
C THR A 156 -14.22 3.34 -2.22
N SER A 157 -14.05 2.35 -3.09
CA SER A 157 -13.01 1.33 -2.99
C SER A 157 -11.71 1.68 -3.71
N LEU A 158 -11.59 2.88 -4.28
CA LEU A 158 -10.47 3.25 -5.16
C LEU A 158 -9.08 3.01 -4.55
N LEU A 159 -8.91 3.20 -3.23
CA LEU A 159 -7.64 2.97 -2.53
C LEU A 159 -7.51 1.58 -1.89
N ASN A 160 -8.44 0.63 -2.14
CA ASN A 160 -8.46 -0.65 -1.44
C ASN A 160 -7.28 -1.57 -1.74
N PHE A 161 -6.55 -1.35 -2.84
CA PHE A 161 -5.37 -2.15 -3.19
C PHE A 161 -4.06 -1.57 -2.63
N ILE A 162 -4.05 -0.29 -2.25
CA ILE A 162 -2.85 0.37 -1.77
C ILE A 162 -2.50 -0.18 -0.38
N GLY A 163 -1.24 -0.60 -0.21
CA GLY A 163 -0.75 -1.02 1.10
C GLY A 163 -1.46 -2.24 1.65
N LYS A 164 -1.92 -3.15 0.79
CA LYS A 164 -2.53 -4.42 1.19
C LYS A 164 -1.89 -5.57 0.44
N GLU A 165 -1.37 -6.53 1.21
CA GLU A 165 -1.02 -7.84 0.71
C GLU A 165 -2.28 -8.70 0.47
N ILE A 166 -3.30 -8.53 1.32
CA ILE A 166 -4.60 -9.21 1.25
C ILE A 166 -5.70 -8.16 1.38
N VAL A 167 -6.66 -8.20 0.46
CA VAL A 167 -7.79 -7.28 0.42
C VAL A 167 -8.99 -7.93 1.12
N ASP A 168 -9.40 -7.35 2.24
CA ASP A 168 -10.67 -7.66 2.89
C ASP A 168 -11.73 -6.67 2.38
N VAL A 169 -12.75 -7.18 1.69
CA VAL A 169 -13.87 -6.37 1.15
C VAL A 169 -15.06 -6.29 2.09
N SER A 170 -15.03 -7.01 3.22
CA SER A 170 -16.07 -6.95 4.26
C SER A 170 -15.91 -5.73 5.17
N VAL A 171 -14.70 -5.16 5.21
CA VAL A 171 -14.36 -4.00 6.05
C VAL A 171 -14.56 -2.68 5.32
N ALA A 172 -14.57 -1.59 6.09
CA ALA A 172 -14.65 -0.24 5.55
C ALA A 172 -13.52 0.02 4.53
N PRO A 173 -13.81 0.67 3.39
CA PRO A 173 -12.79 0.97 2.40
C PRO A 173 -11.65 1.84 2.92
N THR A 174 -10.47 1.69 2.31
CA THR A 174 -9.32 2.53 2.59
C THR A 174 -9.61 3.97 2.18
N LYS A 175 -9.47 4.91 3.11
CA LYS A 175 -9.61 6.35 2.86
C LYS A 175 -8.28 7.07 2.75
N SER A 176 -7.23 6.54 3.38
CA SER A 176 -5.90 7.13 3.33
C SER A 176 -4.81 6.07 3.37
N TYR A 177 -3.67 6.41 2.80
CA TYR A 177 -2.45 5.64 2.87
C TYR A 177 -1.28 6.60 3.06
N SER A 178 -0.29 6.21 3.87
CA SER A 178 0.97 6.94 3.97
C SER A 178 2.11 5.95 3.95
N GLN A 179 3.24 6.38 3.38
CA GLN A 179 4.45 5.57 3.31
C GLN A 179 5.70 6.41 3.50
N ILE A 180 6.73 5.78 4.06
CA ILE A 180 8.08 6.30 4.19
C ILE A 180 8.89 5.76 3.00
N GLN A 181 9.48 6.67 2.23
CA GLN A 181 10.32 6.34 1.07
C GLN A 181 11.72 5.87 1.48
N PRO A 182 12.37 5.02 0.67
CA PRO A 182 13.72 4.55 0.95
C PRO A 182 14.73 5.70 0.87
N LYS A 183 15.82 5.57 1.63
CA LYS A 183 16.94 6.50 1.52
C LYS A 183 17.65 6.32 0.16
N PRO A 184 18.10 7.41 -0.49
CA PRO A 184 18.93 7.31 -1.69
C PRO A 184 20.18 6.43 -1.47
N SER A 185 20.45 5.54 -2.42
CA SER A 185 21.55 4.56 -2.33
C SER A 185 22.94 5.20 -2.47
N ASP A 186 23.00 6.35 -3.10
CA ASP A 186 24.20 7.17 -3.32
C ASP A 186 24.65 7.95 -2.06
N GLY A 187 23.93 7.80 -0.94
CA GLY A 187 24.20 8.50 0.30
C GLY A 187 23.77 9.97 0.30
N SER A 188 23.17 10.47 -0.78
CA SER A 188 22.59 11.82 -0.83
C SER A 188 21.48 11.99 0.20
N TYR A 189 21.26 13.24 0.63
CA TYR A 189 20.13 13.54 1.49
C TYR A 189 18.82 13.17 0.79
N PRO A 190 17.86 12.53 1.49
CA PRO A 190 16.52 12.30 0.98
C PRO A 190 15.81 13.57 0.55
N LEU A 191 16.23 14.72 1.08
CA LEU A 191 15.77 16.05 0.69
C LEU A 191 16.88 16.82 -0.01
N GLY A 192 16.56 17.33 -1.19
CA GLY A 192 17.38 18.26 -1.93
C GLY A 192 16.50 19.11 -2.84
N SER A 193 16.93 20.34 -3.10
CA SER A 193 16.42 21.12 -4.21
C SER A 193 16.98 20.58 -5.53
N ASN A 194 16.28 20.85 -6.62
CA ASN A 194 16.63 20.44 -7.97
C ASN A 194 16.70 18.92 -8.14
N LYS A 195 15.75 18.20 -7.53
CA LYS A 195 15.71 16.73 -7.54
C LYS A 195 14.29 16.23 -7.83
N TRP A 196 14.21 15.11 -8.53
CA TRP A 196 12.99 14.37 -8.79
C TRP A 196 12.68 13.37 -7.69
N TYR A 197 11.40 13.26 -7.37
CA TYR A 197 10.82 12.24 -6.50
C TYR A 197 9.70 11.53 -7.24
N MET A 198 9.58 10.23 -7.01
CA MET A 198 8.52 9.41 -7.58
C MET A 198 7.82 8.63 -6.48
N MET A 199 6.49 8.66 -6.54
CA MET A 199 5.60 7.93 -5.64
C MET A 199 4.64 7.13 -6.49
N GLN A 200 4.43 5.86 -6.13
CA GLN A 200 3.57 4.94 -6.86
C GLN A 200 2.46 4.40 -5.96
N TYR A 201 1.25 4.33 -6.51
CA TYR A 201 0.08 3.75 -5.85
C TYR A 201 -0.69 2.82 -6.79
N GLU A 202 -1.13 1.68 -6.28
CA GLU A 202 -2.01 0.76 -7.02
C GLU A 202 -3.48 1.05 -6.69
N LEU A 203 -4.26 1.43 -7.70
CA LEU A 203 -5.66 1.79 -7.56
C LEU A 203 -6.57 0.61 -7.89
N ALA A 204 -7.60 0.40 -7.08
CA ALA A 204 -8.65 -0.58 -7.36
C ALA A 204 -9.73 0.03 -8.25
N TYR A 205 -10.37 -0.79 -9.09
CA TYR A 205 -11.54 -0.33 -9.84
C TYR A 205 -12.72 -0.09 -8.89
N ASP A 206 -13.45 1.00 -9.06
CA ASP A 206 -14.69 1.25 -8.33
C ASP A 206 -15.85 1.48 -9.30
N PRO A 207 -16.80 0.52 -9.41
CA PRO A 207 -17.94 0.67 -10.31
C PRO A 207 -18.89 1.79 -9.88
N ASN A 208 -18.85 2.24 -8.63
CA ASN A 208 -19.72 3.31 -8.14
C ASN A 208 -19.16 4.72 -8.40
N LEU A 209 -17.90 4.83 -8.80
CA LEU A 209 -17.20 6.13 -8.92
C LEU A 209 -17.93 7.10 -9.86
N ALA A 210 -18.49 6.60 -10.97
CA ALA A 210 -19.24 7.41 -11.93
C ALA A 210 -20.56 7.96 -11.37
N THR A 211 -21.07 7.41 -10.26
CA THR A 211 -22.30 7.87 -9.61
C THR A 211 -22.04 8.96 -8.56
N ILE A 212 -20.78 9.12 -8.14
CA ILE A 212 -20.37 10.14 -7.16
C ILE A 212 -20.23 11.48 -7.90
N PRO A 213 -20.91 12.56 -7.46
CA PRO A 213 -20.71 13.88 -8.03
C PRO A 213 -19.25 14.33 -7.91
N TYR A 214 -18.67 14.83 -9.01
CA TYR A 214 -17.23 15.17 -9.06
C TYR A 214 -16.79 16.17 -7.98
N ASN A 215 -17.70 17.06 -7.58
CA ASN A 215 -17.45 18.08 -6.56
C ASN A 215 -17.64 17.57 -5.11
N GLN A 216 -17.99 16.29 -4.93
CA GLN A 216 -18.16 15.64 -3.63
C GLN A 216 -17.08 14.56 -3.38
N ILE A 217 -16.07 14.50 -4.25
CA ILE A 217 -14.93 13.60 -4.10
C ILE A 217 -13.66 14.25 -4.64
N GLN A 218 -12.59 14.18 -3.85
CA GLN A 218 -11.26 14.62 -4.26
C GLN A 218 -10.22 13.60 -3.84
N LEU A 219 -9.19 13.45 -4.68
CA LEU A 219 -8.00 12.68 -4.38
C LEU A 219 -6.91 13.64 -3.91
N ASN A 220 -6.40 13.44 -2.72
CA ASN A 220 -5.41 14.30 -2.12
C ASN A 220 -4.08 13.58 -2.00
N TRP A 221 -3.02 14.22 -2.46
CA TRP A 221 -1.65 13.76 -2.29
C TRP A 221 -0.89 14.72 -1.35
N SER A 222 -0.12 14.16 -0.43
CA SER A 222 0.72 14.92 0.50
C SER A 222 2.14 14.41 0.52
N LEU A 223 3.07 15.32 0.81
CA LEU A 223 4.48 15.01 1.02
C LEU A 223 4.98 15.77 2.26
N SER A 224 5.78 15.09 3.06
CA SER A 224 6.34 15.63 4.30
C SER A 224 7.72 15.00 4.53
N SER A 225 8.54 15.67 5.32
CA SER A 225 9.87 15.19 5.68
C SER A 225 9.97 14.90 7.17
N TYR A 226 10.69 13.83 7.52
CA TYR A 226 10.84 13.38 8.90
C TYR A 226 12.24 12.91 9.22
N ASP A 227 12.58 12.97 10.50
CA ASP A 227 13.70 12.26 11.07
C ASP A 227 13.21 10.99 11.76
N VAL A 228 13.63 9.84 11.26
CA VAL A 228 13.39 8.53 11.90
C VAL A 228 14.74 7.99 12.31
N THR A 229 14.93 7.79 13.62
CA THR A 229 16.22 7.37 14.19
C THR A 229 16.42 5.86 14.12
N GLU A 230 15.36 5.06 14.17
CA GLU A 230 15.45 3.60 14.27
C GLU A 230 14.23 2.91 13.63
N VAL A 231 14.47 1.91 12.77
CA VAL A 231 13.42 1.05 12.19
C VAL A 231 13.76 -0.41 12.43
N ASN A 232 12.76 -1.16 12.88
CA ASN A 232 12.78 -2.59 13.10
C ASN A 232 11.61 -3.24 12.32
N LEU A 233 11.89 -4.10 11.35
CA LEU A 233 10.88 -4.82 10.57
C LEU A 233 10.60 -6.22 11.15
N GLY A 234 10.34 -6.29 12.46
CA GLY A 234 10.01 -7.52 13.19
C GLY A 234 11.20 -8.44 13.48
N GLY A 235 12.42 -8.00 13.18
CA GLY A 235 13.67 -8.68 13.51
C GLY A 235 14.24 -8.25 14.88
N GLY A 236 15.16 -9.02 15.45
CA GLY A 236 15.83 -8.66 16.72
C GLY A 236 16.84 -7.51 16.62
N ALA A 237 16.96 -6.83 15.47
CA ALA A 237 17.99 -5.83 15.22
C ALA A 237 17.45 -4.63 14.42
N THR A 238 18.06 -3.48 14.67
CA THR A 238 17.74 -2.15 14.11
C THR A 238 18.47 -1.92 12.79
N GLY A 239 17.86 -1.19 11.85
CA GLY A 239 18.45 -0.92 10.53
C GLY A 239 17.92 0.33 9.82
N THR A 240 18.56 0.67 8.69
CA THR A 240 18.13 1.74 7.76
C THR A 240 16.97 1.27 6.88
N ILE A 241 16.03 2.16 6.55
CA ILE A 241 14.91 1.87 5.65
C ILE A 241 15.42 1.82 4.19
N ASN A 242 15.63 0.61 3.67
CA ASN A 242 16.04 0.35 2.28
C ASN A 242 14.87 -0.11 1.38
N GLY A 243 13.63 0.12 1.79
CA GLY A 243 12.41 -0.18 1.03
C GLY A 243 11.24 0.69 1.51
N THR A 244 10.16 0.79 0.75
CA THR A 244 9.05 1.69 1.09
C THR A 244 8.16 1.06 2.17
N ILE A 245 7.96 1.75 3.30
CA ILE A 245 7.13 1.24 4.40
C ILE A 245 5.87 2.07 4.51
N GLY A 246 4.70 1.47 4.36
CA GLY A 246 3.45 2.20 4.47
C GLY A 246 2.34 1.50 5.25
N SER A 247 1.27 2.25 5.45
CA SER A 247 0.10 1.82 6.22
C SER A 247 -1.16 2.48 5.66
N ALA A 248 -2.14 1.63 5.40
CA ALA A 248 -3.47 2.02 4.95
C ALA A 248 -4.39 2.23 6.15
N SER A 249 -5.34 3.16 6.03
CA SER A 249 -6.36 3.39 7.03
C SER A 249 -7.72 3.70 6.41
N SER A 250 -8.77 3.19 7.04
CA SER A 250 -10.16 3.57 6.79
C SER A 250 -10.55 4.86 7.54
N THR A 251 -9.68 5.34 8.44
CA THR A 251 -9.77 6.62 9.13
C THR A 251 -8.59 7.53 8.71
N SER A 252 -8.44 8.69 9.36
CA SER A 252 -7.30 9.59 9.15
C SER A 252 -6.03 9.17 9.92
N SER A 253 -6.11 8.14 10.79
CA SER A 253 -5.00 7.68 11.62
C SER A 253 -4.38 6.39 11.07
N ASN A 254 -3.07 6.35 10.89
CA ASN A 254 -2.29 5.17 10.50
C ASN A 254 -1.02 5.00 11.38
N ILE A 255 -0.27 3.92 11.19
CA ILE A 255 0.93 3.59 11.99
C ILE A 255 1.96 4.74 12.04
N ILE A 256 2.04 5.52 10.95
CA ILE A 256 2.95 6.66 10.85
C ILE A 256 2.40 7.85 11.65
N SER A 257 1.09 8.07 11.68
CA SER A 257 0.46 9.08 12.55
C SER A 257 0.59 8.75 14.04
N GLU A 258 0.58 7.47 14.41
CA GLU A 258 0.78 7.03 15.79
C GLU A 258 2.23 7.26 16.23
N LEU A 259 3.20 6.98 15.35
CA LEU A 259 4.62 7.25 15.61
C LEU A 259 4.87 8.74 15.91
N LYS A 260 4.07 9.65 15.33
CA LYS A 260 4.17 11.10 15.61
C LYS A 260 3.84 11.43 17.05
N ASN A 261 2.90 10.69 17.65
CA ASN A 261 2.37 10.99 18.97
C ASN A 261 3.17 10.33 20.08
N THR A 262 3.70 9.12 19.83
CA THR A 262 4.30 8.28 20.89
C THR A 262 5.81 8.16 20.82
N GLY A 263 6.45 8.52 19.70
CA GLY A 263 7.91 8.39 19.51
C GLY A 263 8.41 6.95 19.35
N GLU A 264 7.54 5.96 19.58
CA GLU A 264 7.76 4.54 19.29
C GLU A 264 6.41 3.90 18.97
N VAL A 265 6.38 3.11 17.91
CA VAL A 265 5.21 2.38 17.47
C VAL A 265 5.60 0.96 17.11
N VAL A 266 4.84 0.00 17.64
CA VAL A 266 4.93 -1.40 17.27
C VAL A 266 3.58 -1.81 16.72
N GLY A 267 3.54 -2.27 15.47
CA GLY A 267 2.30 -2.61 14.80
C GLY A 267 2.51 -3.43 13.53
N LYS A 268 1.41 -3.63 12.79
CA LYS A 268 1.46 -4.23 11.46
C LYS A 268 1.58 -3.13 10.42
N GLY A 269 2.51 -3.27 9.49
CA GLY A 269 2.62 -2.39 8.34
C GLY A 269 2.89 -3.17 7.07
N VAL A 270 3.10 -2.44 5.97
CA VAL A 270 3.34 -3.04 4.66
C VAL A 270 4.67 -2.55 4.11
N LEU A 271 5.50 -3.50 3.68
CA LEU A 271 6.63 -3.24 2.81
C LEU A 271 6.12 -3.22 1.37
N ALA A 272 6.15 -2.04 0.74
CA ALA A 272 5.88 -1.86 -0.66
C ALA A 272 7.19 -1.91 -1.45
N GLY A 273 7.21 -2.70 -2.52
CA GLY A 273 8.33 -2.78 -3.46
C GLY A 273 7.95 -2.17 -4.80
N VAL A 274 8.78 -1.25 -5.31
CA VAL A 274 8.70 -0.76 -6.69
C VAL A 274 10.01 -1.13 -7.39
N GLY A 275 9.90 -2.02 -8.36
CA GLY A 275 11.01 -2.61 -9.07
C GLY A 275 11.77 -3.70 -8.29
N GLN A 276 12.72 -4.32 -8.98
CA GLN A 276 13.52 -5.44 -8.52
C GLN A 276 14.66 -5.01 -7.59
N ALA A 277 15.06 -3.74 -7.64
CA ALA A 277 16.11 -3.17 -6.81
C ALA A 277 15.82 -3.38 -5.30
N VAL A 278 14.55 -3.35 -4.89
CA VAL A 278 14.14 -3.61 -3.50
C VAL A 278 14.51 -5.03 -3.05
N ILE A 279 14.44 -6.03 -3.93
CA ILE A 279 14.85 -7.40 -3.62
C ILE A 279 16.37 -7.57 -3.78
N ASN A 280 16.91 -7.14 -4.91
CA ASN A 280 18.31 -7.39 -5.29
C ASN A 280 19.28 -6.67 -4.36
N ASN A 281 19.05 -5.39 -4.07
CA ASN A 281 19.95 -4.60 -3.21
C ASN A 281 19.86 -5.01 -1.73
N ASN A 282 18.80 -5.72 -1.36
CA ASN A 282 18.60 -6.17 0.01
C ASN A 282 18.91 -7.65 0.23
N THR A 283 19.25 -8.42 -0.81
CA THR A 283 19.63 -9.83 -0.68
C THR A 283 21.11 -9.93 -0.26
N ILE A 284 21.40 -10.67 0.81
CA ILE A 284 22.78 -10.98 1.23
C ILE A 284 23.23 -12.31 0.62
N ASP A 285 22.37 -13.33 0.68
CA ASP A 285 22.62 -14.65 0.09
C ASP A 285 21.33 -15.46 -0.17
N SER A 286 21.50 -16.69 -0.67
CA SER A 286 20.41 -17.62 -1.00
C SER A 286 19.70 -18.26 0.20
N THR A 287 20.18 -18.03 1.43
CA THR A 287 19.55 -18.58 2.66
C THR A 287 18.39 -17.72 3.16
N GLY A 288 18.19 -16.54 2.56
CA GLY A 288 17.16 -15.57 2.96
C GLY A 288 17.70 -14.44 3.86
N ARG A 289 19.00 -14.41 4.15
CA ARG A 289 19.62 -13.29 4.85
C ARG A 289 19.48 -12.02 4.02
N ASN A 290 19.09 -10.93 4.67
CA ASN A 290 18.74 -9.69 3.99
C ASN A 290 19.09 -8.42 4.77
N HIS A 291 19.27 -7.31 4.04
CA HIS A 291 19.55 -5.99 4.60
C HIS A 291 18.31 -5.31 5.20
N LEU A 292 17.10 -5.74 4.84
CA LEU A 292 15.83 -5.26 5.42
C LEU A 292 15.59 -5.76 6.86
N LYS A 293 16.40 -6.74 7.32
CA LYS A 293 16.24 -7.38 8.63
C LYS A 293 14.90 -8.09 8.84
N LEU A 294 14.22 -8.43 7.75
CA LEU A 294 13.06 -9.33 7.77
C LEU A 294 13.51 -10.73 8.19
N PRO A 295 12.65 -11.52 8.85
CA PRO A 295 12.92 -12.94 9.09
C PRO A 295 13.34 -13.67 7.80
N ASN A 296 14.41 -14.47 7.87
CA ASN A 296 15.02 -15.07 6.67
C ASN A 296 14.03 -15.90 5.84
N ASN A 297 13.15 -16.64 6.50
CA ASN A 297 12.10 -17.42 5.84
C ASN A 297 11.11 -16.52 5.08
N ILE A 298 10.72 -15.39 5.66
CA ILE A 298 9.80 -14.42 5.04
C ILE A 298 10.47 -13.78 3.82
N PHE A 299 11.70 -13.28 3.95
CA PHE A 299 12.41 -12.67 2.83
C PHE A 299 12.71 -13.67 1.71
N LYS A 300 13.05 -14.93 2.07
CA LYS A 300 13.24 -16.00 1.08
C LYS A 300 11.95 -16.31 0.33
N ALA A 301 10.81 -16.37 1.02
CA ALA A 301 9.50 -16.56 0.38
C ALA A 301 9.16 -15.39 -0.55
N LEU A 302 9.37 -14.15 -0.10
CA LEU A 302 9.17 -12.95 -0.91
C LEU A 302 10.02 -12.96 -2.19
N SER A 303 11.34 -13.11 -2.04
CA SER A 303 12.28 -13.09 -3.17
C SER A 303 11.98 -14.22 -4.16
N THR A 304 11.64 -15.41 -3.67
CA THR A 304 11.22 -16.53 -4.53
C THR A 304 9.93 -16.21 -5.28
N GLY A 305 8.92 -15.68 -4.59
CA GLY A 305 7.64 -15.32 -5.18
C GLY A 305 7.76 -14.21 -6.24
N VAL A 306 8.54 -13.17 -5.96
CA VAL A 306 8.83 -12.08 -6.92
C VAL A 306 9.56 -12.62 -8.15
N ASN A 307 10.60 -13.45 -7.98
CA ASN A 307 11.35 -14.01 -9.11
C ASN A 307 10.49 -14.94 -9.98
N ALA A 308 9.61 -15.74 -9.36
CA ALA A 308 8.65 -16.58 -10.08
C ALA A 308 7.61 -15.73 -10.83
N ALA A 309 7.08 -14.68 -10.21
CA ALA A 309 6.15 -13.75 -10.85
C ALA A 309 6.77 -13.00 -12.03
N LEU A 310 8.04 -12.60 -11.92
CA LEU A 310 8.79 -11.98 -13.03
C LEU A 310 9.02 -12.95 -14.18
N SER A 311 9.30 -14.22 -13.88
CA SER A 311 9.42 -15.29 -14.89
C SER A 311 8.07 -15.58 -15.57
N ALA A 312 6.97 -15.48 -14.81
CA ALA A 312 5.61 -15.59 -15.34
C ALA A 312 5.33 -14.49 -16.36
N ALA A 313 5.65 -13.25 -15.99
CA ALA A 313 5.42 -12.07 -16.82
C ALA A 313 6.27 -12.05 -18.10
N SER A 314 7.36 -12.82 -18.18
CA SER A 314 8.17 -12.99 -19.39
C SER A 314 7.72 -14.18 -20.27
N GLY A 315 6.58 -14.81 -19.97
CA GLY A 315 5.95 -15.84 -20.80
C GLY A 315 6.01 -17.26 -20.22
N ASN A 316 6.69 -17.48 -19.09
CA ASN A 316 6.75 -18.77 -18.41
C ASN A 316 5.89 -18.72 -17.15
N ILE A 317 4.55 -18.63 -17.27
CA ILE A 317 3.64 -18.63 -16.11
C ILE A 317 3.80 -19.98 -15.37
N PRO A 318 4.53 -20.04 -14.24
CA PRO A 318 4.73 -21.30 -13.54
C PRO A 318 3.41 -21.73 -12.91
N GLY A 319 3.25 -23.03 -12.67
CA GLY A 319 2.22 -23.47 -11.72
C GLY A 319 2.49 -22.83 -10.35
N ALA A 320 1.47 -22.24 -9.75
CA ALA A 320 1.42 -21.68 -8.38
C ALA A 320 2.69 -20.90 -7.95
N VAL A 321 2.67 -19.58 -8.07
CA VAL A 321 3.71 -18.73 -7.46
C VAL A 321 3.66 -18.85 -5.94
N ILE A 322 4.70 -19.33 -5.28
CA ILE A 322 4.71 -19.51 -3.81
C ILE A 322 5.13 -18.21 -3.12
N GLY A 323 4.40 -17.82 -2.05
CA GLY A 323 4.86 -16.79 -1.10
C GLY A 323 4.59 -15.33 -1.45
N LEU A 324 4.01 -15.04 -2.62
CA LEU A 324 3.56 -13.69 -3.00
C LEU A 324 2.04 -13.63 -3.09
N LEU A 325 1.41 -12.74 -2.32
CA LEU A 325 -0.05 -12.64 -2.27
C LEU A 325 -0.61 -11.52 -3.15
N SER A 326 0.06 -10.37 -3.26
CA SER A 326 -0.40 -9.29 -4.13
C SER A 326 0.74 -8.54 -4.80
N GLY A 327 0.58 -8.26 -6.10
CA GLY A 327 1.51 -7.45 -6.88
C GLY A 327 1.18 -7.42 -8.38
N VAL A 328 1.86 -6.55 -9.11
CA VAL A 328 1.73 -6.32 -10.54
C VAL A 328 3.11 -6.45 -11.19
N PHE A 329 3.21 -7.27 -12.23
CA PHE A 329 4.48 -7.61 -12.90
C PHE A 329 4.33 -7.52 -14.42
N GLY A 330 5.40 -7.17 -15.12
CA GLY A 330 5.39 -7.15 -16.59
C GLY A 330 4.81 -5.88 -17.20
N GLY A 331 4.39 -5.98 -18.47
CA GLY A 331 3.81 -4.87 -19.24
C GLY A 331 4.78 -3.84 -19.81
N SER A 332 6.09 -3.97 -19.55
CA SER A 332 7.09 -3.01 -20.05
C SER A 332 7.72 -3.56 -21.32
N SER A 333 7.62 -2.84 -22.43
CA SER A 333 8.29 -3.18 -23.69
C SER A 333 9.76 -2.76 -23.72
N SER A 334 10.21 -2.02 -22.69
CA SER A 334 11.53 -1.42 -22.69
C SER A 334 12.31 -1.66 -21.40
N GLY A 335 13.39 -2.41 -21.53
CA GLY A 335 14.24 -2.77 -20.40
C GLY A 335 13.70 -3.94 -19.59
N PRO A 336 14.18 -4.13 -18.35
CA PRO A 336 13.79 -5.27 -17.54
C PRO A 336 12.32 -5.20 -17.10
N THR A 337 11.75 -6.37 -16.80
CA THR A 337 10.36 -6.53 -16.37
C THR A 337 10.06 -5.70 -15.12
N ALA A 338 9.07 -4.80 -15.23
CA ALA A 338 8.59 -3.98 -14.14
C ALA A 338 7.93 -4.81 -13.02
N ALA A 339 8.04 -4.35 -11.78
CA ALA A 339 7.45 -4.99 -10.61
C ALA A 339 6.85 -3.96 -9.64
N SER A 340 5.71 -4.29 -9.05
CA SER A 340 5.13 -3.61 -7.91
C SER A 340 4.49 -4.64 -6.97
N PHE A 341 4.79 -4.61 -5.68
CA PHE A 341 4.22 -5.60 -4.76
C PHE A 341 4.08 -5.05 -3.34
N ASN A 342 3.19 -5.68 -2.57
CA ASN A 342 2.95 -5.38 -1.16
C ASN A 342 3.15 -6.65 -0.33
N LEU A 343 3.88 -6.54 0.78
CA LEU A 343 4.05 -7.60 1.76
C LEU A 343 3.68 -7.09 3.15
N ASN A 344 2.78 -7.77 3.86
CA ASN A 344 2.58 -7.44 5.26
C ASN A 344 3.81 -7.85 6.07
N ALA A 345 4.25 -6.96 6.94
CA ALA A 345 5.31 -7.23 7.90
C ALA A 345 4.90 -6.75 9.29
N ASP A 346 5.40 -7.44 10.32
CA ASP A 346 5.44 -6.85 11.66
C ASP A 346 6.47 -5.72 11.62
N ILE A 347 6.07 -4.51 11.99
CA ILE A 347 6.90 -3.31 11.93
C ILE A 347 6.93 -2.65 13.32
N SER A 348 8.13 -2.42 13.84
CA SER A 348 8.44 -1.56 14.96
C SER A 348 9.22 -0.36 14.44
N LEU A 349 8.64 0.83 14.54
CA LEU A 349 9.30 2.09 14.22
C LEU A 349 9.63 2.77 15.54
N LYS A 350 10.87 3.20 15.72
CA LYS A 350 11.29 3.96 16.91
C LYS A 350 11.98 5.25 16.50
N GLY A 351 11.41 6.36 16.91
CA GLY A 351 11.96 7.67 16.64
C GLY A 351 10.92 8.75 16.87
N THR A 352 11.41 9.92 17.24
CA THR A 352 10.59 11.13 17.28
C THR A 352 10.40 11.63 15.86
N LEU A 353 9.20 11.47 15.28
CA LEU A 353 8.79 12.20 14.08
C LEU A 353 8.62 13.69 14.44
N THR A 354 9.71 14.40 14.68
CA THR A 354 9.69 15.86 14.71
C THR A 354 9.44 16.31 13.28
N ASN A 355 8.22 16.80 13.03
CA ASN A 355 7.82 17.32 11.72
C ASN A 355 8.77 18.45 11.33
N ALA A 356 9.66 18.21 10.36
CA ALA A 356 10.57 19.23 9.86
C ALA A 356 9.89 20.21 8.88
N GLY A 357 8.59 20.03 8.63
CA GLY A 357 7.76 20.88 7.76
C GLY A 357 7.03 20.06 6.69
N SER A 358 5.90 20.59 6.19
CA SER A 358 5.25 20.12 4.96
C SER A 358 5.96 20.74 3.75
N PHE A 359 5.92 20.05 2.60
CA PHE A 359 6.41 20.65 1.37
C PHE A 359 5.51 21.84 1.01
N PRO A 360 6.08 23.01 0.65
CA PRO A 360 5.28 24.12 0.14
C PRO A 360 4.48 23.63 -1.07
N SER A 361 3.17 23.85 -1.02
CA SER A 361 2.17 23.36 -2.00
C SER A 361 1.62 21.95 -1.79
N THR A 362 1.79 21.33 -0.62
CA THR A 362 1.06 20.09 -0.25
C THR A 362 0.16 20.32 0.98
N PRO A 363 -1.03 19.68 1.06
CA PRO A 363 -1.55 18.67 0.12
C PRO A 363 -2.02 19.26 -1.22
N ILE A 364 -1.85 18.49 -2.30
CA ILE A 364 -2.39 18.79 -3.63
C ILE A 364 -3.68 17.98 -3.79
N SER A 365 -4.73 18.64 -4.25
CA SER A 365 -6.04 18.02 -4.46
C SER A 365 -6.32 17.88 -5.96
N PHE A 366 -6.81 16.72 -6.37
CA PHE A 366 -7.18 16.37 -7.73
C PHE A 366 -8.67 16.04 -7.81
N TRP A 367 -9.33 16.47 -8.89
CA TRP A 367 -10.64 15.91 -9.25
C TRP A 367 -10.49 14.45 -9.61
N VAL A 368 -11.31 13.54 -9.08
CA VAL A 368 -11.11 12.10 -9.30
C VAL A 368 -11.54 11.69 -10.72
N PRO A 369 -10.64 11.17 -11.57
CA PRO A 369 -10.97 10.68 -12.91
C PRO A 369 -12.03 9.59 -12.90
N GLY A 370 -12.90 9.58 -13.90
CA GLY A 370 -14.03 8.65 -13.98
C GLY A 370 -15.29 9.12 -13.24
N THR A 371 -15.21 10.25 -12.54
CA THR A 371 -16.41 11.03 -12.16
C THR A 371 -16.82 11.94 -13.32
N ASN A 372 -18.06 12.44 -13.31
CA ASN A 372 -18.54 13.36 -14.35
C ASN A 372 -18.04 14.80 -14.09
N ILE A 373 -16.76 15.06 -14.36
CA ILE A 373 -16.11 16.37 -14.17
C ILE A 373 -16.56 17.34 -15.28
N ALA A 374 -17.14 18.47 -14.88
CA ALA A 374 -17.50 19.52 -15.82
C ALA A 374 -16.25 20.19 -16.44
N SER A 375 -16.29 20.54 -17.72
CA SER A 375 -15.17 21.18 -18.42
C SER A 375 -14.78 22.56 -17.86
N ASN A 376 -15.70 23.20 -17.15
CA ASN A 376 -15.51 24.48 -16.46
C ASN A 376 -15.29 24.31 -14.94
N ALA A 377 -15.09 23.08 -14.45
CA ALA A 377 -14.80 22.85 -13.05
C ALA A 377 -13.53 23.60 -12.64
N VAL A 378 -13.63 24.40 -11.58
CA VAL A 378 -12.50 25.16 -11.04
C VAL A 378 -11.40 24.19 -10.61
N GLY A 379 -10.14 24.45 -10.96
CA GLY A 379 -9.05 23.51 -10.69
C GLY A 379 -8.45 22.89 -11.95
N TYR A 380 -7.49 21.99 -11.76
CA TYR A 380 -6.91 21.21 -12.85
C TYR A 380 -7.87 20.13 -13.33
N ILE A 381 -8.25 20.18 -14.60
CA ILE A 381 -9.02 19.12 -15.26
C ILE A 381 -8.06 17.99 -15.67
N PRO A 382 -8.31 16.71 -15.33
CA PRO A 382 -7.42 15.63 -15.75
C PRO A 382 -7.39 15.48 -17.28
N LEU A 383 -6.19 15.23 -17.82
CA LEU A 383 -6.02 14.85 -19.23
C LEU A 383 -6.55 13.44 -19.51
N TYR A 384 -6.41 12.53 -18.53
CA TYR A 384 -7.07 11.23 -18.51
C TYR A 384 -8.28 11.26 -17.59
N ASN A 385 -9.50 11.32 -18.16
CA ASN A 385 -10.74 11.33 -17.39
C ASN A 385 -11.62 10.09 -17.64
N LYS A 386 -11.12 8.91 -17.29
CA LYS A 386 -11.86 7.64 -17.36
C LYS A 386 -11.74 6.89 -16.04
N SER A 387 -12.53 5.83 -15.86
CA SER A 387 -12.46 4.98 -14.67
C SER A 387 -11.05 4.43 -14.42
N LEU A 388 -10.60 4.55 -13.18
CA LEU A 388 -9.29 4.08 -12.71
C LEU A 388 -9.35 2.65 -12.17
N GLY A 389 -8.17 2.04 -12.03
CA GLY A 389 -7.98 0.65 -11.59
C GLY A 389 -8.33 -0.40 -12.64
N VAL A 390 -7.79 -1.61 -12.49
CA VAL A 390 -8.03 -2.72 -13.45
C VAL A 390 -9.24 -3.56 -13.05
N LEU A 391 -9.31 -3.89 -11.76
CA LEU A 391 -10.29 -4.82 -11.22
C LEU A 391 -10.58 -4.52 -9.75
N ASN A 392 -11.63 -5.17 -9.26
CA ASN A 392 -11.97 -5.24 -7.85
C ASN A 392 -12.73 -6.54 -7.56
N PHE A 393 -13.11 -6.76 -6.31
CA PHE A 393 -13.88 -7.92 -5.87
C PHE A 393 -15.22 -7.46 -5.29
N LYS A 394 -16.28 -8.23 -5.56
CA LYS A 394 -17.64 -7.90 -5.12
C LYS A 394 -17.70 -7.80 -3.58
N PRO A 395 -18.44 -6.81 -3.04
CA PRO A 395 -18.73 -6.78 -1.60
C PRO A 395 -19.46 -8.03 -1.12
N GLY A 396 -19.26 -8.40 0.15
CA GLY A 396 -19.91 -9.55 0.80
C GLY A 396 -19.27 -10.87 0.39
N ALA A 397 -17.99 -11.05 0.76
CA ALA A 397 -17.16 -12.16 0.31
C ALA A 397 -17.87 -13.52 0.46
N PRO A 398 -17.75 -14.44 -0.51
CA PRO A 398 -18.40 -15.73 -0.42
C PRO A 398 -17.88 -16.50 0.80
N ARG A 399 -18.82 -17.13 1.52
CA ARG A 399 -18.50 -17.97 2.66
C ARG A 399 -17.83 -19.27 2.21
N ILE A 400 -16.82 -19.72 2.94
CA ILE A 400 -16.18 -21.01 2.69
C ILE A 400 -16.69 -22.06 3.65
N ASP A 401 -17.32 -23.10 3.09
CA ASP A 401 -17.71 -24.28 3.85
C ASP A 401 -16.51 -25.23 3.98
N THR A 402 -15.83 -25.17 5.13
CA THR A 402 -14.86 -26.21 5.52
C THR A 402 -15.58 -27.38 6.18
N SER A 403 -15.11 -28.60 5.96
CA SER A 403 -15.68 -29.78 6.60
C SER A 403 -14.63 -30.57 7.38
N THR A 404 -14.94 -30.84 8.64
CA THR A 404 -14.20 -31.81 9.45
C THR A 404 -14.80 -33.19 9.19
N SER A 405 -14.30 -33.89 8.17
CA SER A 405 -14.94 -35.12 7.67
C SER A 405 -14.10 -36.40 7.79
N GLY A 406 -13.03 -36.39 8.59
CA GLY A 406 -12.27 -37.62 8.85
C GLY A 406 -11.78 -37.74 10.29
N ARG A 407 -12.21 -38.80 11.00
CA ARG A 407 -11.56 -39.30 12.22
C ARG A 407 -11.11 -40.73 11.94
N PHE A 408 -9.80 -40.96 11.88
CA PHE A 408 -9.20 -42.24 11.54
C PHE A 408 -8.51 -42.83 12.77
N GLY A 409 -8.65 -44.15 12.96
CA GLY A 409 -8.08 -44.86 14.10
C GLY A 409 -9.14 -45.67 14.88
N PRO A 410 -8.82 -46.12 16.10
CA PRO A 410 -7.63 -45.74 16.87
C PRO A 410 -6.34 -46.33 16.30
N TYR A 411 -5.27 -45.55 16.33
CA TYR A 411 -3.89 -46.00 16.16
C TYR A 411 -3.26 -46.20 17.54
N THR A 412 -2.21 -47.03 17.61
CA THR A 412 -1.50 -47.31 18.86
C THR A 412 -0.04 -46.92 18.79
N VAL A 413 0.49 -46.31 19.85
CA VAL A 413 1.92 -46.09 20.06
C VAL A 413 2.33 -46.64 21.43
N VAL A 414 3.59 -47.05 21.57
CA VAL A 414 4.15 -47.42 22.89
C VAL A 414 4.83 -46.20 23.49
N ASP A 415 4.43 -45.82 24.70
CA ASP A 415 5.02 -44.73 25.46
C ASP A 415 6.52 -45.03 25.73
N PRO A 416 7.44 -44.15 25.31
CA PRO A 416 8.87 -44.41 25.45
C PRO A 416 9.40 -44.29 26.90
N TRP A 417 8.63 -43.72 27.84
CA TRP A 417 9.02 -43.60 29.25
C TRP A 417 8.52 -44.75 30.12
N ASN A 418 7.31 -45.24 29.90
CA ASN A 418 6.69 -46.26 30.77
C ASN A 418 6.26 -47.55 30.03
N GLY A 419 6.41 -47.62 28.71
CA GLY A 419 6.06 -48.79 27.89
C GLY A 419 4.56 -49.02 27.73
N GLN A 420 3.71 -48.10 28.19
CA GLN A 420 2.26 -48.20 28.07
C GLN A 420 1.83 -48.10 26.60
N VAL A 421 0.88 -48.93 26.18
CA VAL A 421 0.25 -48.78 24.85
C VAL A 421 -0.81 -47.70 24.93
N LEU A 422 -0.64 -46.67 24.12
CA LEU A 422 -1.47 -45.48 24.05
C LEU A 422 -2.27 -45.50 22.75
N GLN A 423 -3.48 -44.97 22.78
CA GLN A 423 -4.35 -44.87 21.61
C GLN A 423 -4.56 -43.41 21.21
N TYR A 424 -4.55 -43.14 19.91
CA TYR A 424 -4.88 -41.82 19.36
C TYR A 424 -5.67 -41.93 18.07
N TYR A 425 -6.30 -40.82 17.67
CA TYR A 425 -7.00 -40.69 16.40
C TYR A 425 -6.34 -39.61 15.56
N ILE A 426 -6.38 -39.77 14.24
CA ILE A 426 -5.99 -38.69 13.32
C ILE A 426 -7.27 -38.01 12.84
N ARG A 427 -7.33 -36.70 12.99
CA ARG A 427 -8.40 -35.86 12.45
C ARG A 427 -7.92 -35.10 11.22
N HIS A 428 -8.82 -34.89 10.26
CA HIS A 428 -8.56 -34.09 9.06
C HIS A 428 -9.60 -32.98 8.92
N LEU A 429 -9.09 -31.79 8.56
CA LEU A 429 -9.87 -30.67 8.07
C LEU A 429 -9.66 -30.60 6.55
N TYR A 430 -10.72 -30.83 5.77
CA TYR A 430 -10.67 -30.81 4.32
C TYR A 430 -11.10 -29.45 3.77
N PHE A 431 -10.39 -29.01 2.74
CA PHE A 431 -10.66 -27.75 2.04
C PHE A 431 -11.22 -28.01 0.64
N PRO A 432 -12.11 -27.14 0.15
CA PRO A 432 -12.62 -27.25 -1.21
C PRO A 432 -11.48 -27.15 -2.23
N GLN A 433 -11.36 -28.15 -3.12
CA GLN A 433 -10.27 -28.23 -4.09
C GLN A 433 -10.57 -27.52 -5.43
N SER A 434 -11.78 -26.99 -5.63
CA SER A 434 -12.23 -26.52 -6.95
C SER A 434 -13.42 -25.57 -6.91
N VAL A 435 -13.37 -24.51 -6.11
CA VAL A 435 -14.40 -23.45 -6.14
C VAL A 435 -13.95 -22.37 -7.10
N ASP A 436 -14.80 -22.06 -8.08
CA ASP A 436 -14.57 -20.96 -9.02
C ASP A 436 -15.13 -19.65 -8.44
N TYR A 437 -14.23 -18.72 -8.15
CA TYR A 437 -14.56 -17.39 -7.64
C TYR A 437 -14.56 -16.31 -8.73
N SER A 438 -14.41 -16.67 -10.01
CA SER A 438 -14.34 -15.73 -11.14
C SER A 438 -15.52 -14.77 -11.20
N SER A 439 -16.72 -15.23 -10.85
CA SER A 439 -17.94 -14.41 -10.85
C SER A 439 -17.93 -13.27 -9.82
N TYR A 440 -17.00 -13.29 -8.86
CA TYR A 440 -16.84 -12.25 -7.84
C TYR A 440 -15.85 -11.16 -8.25
N LEU A 441 -15.05 -11.38 -9.30
CA LEU A 441 -14.23 -10.32 -9.87
C LEU A 441 -15.07 -9.33 -10.68
N ILE A 442 -14.81 -8.06 -10.47
CA ILE A 442 -15.38 -6.94 -11.22
C ILE A 442 -14.24 -6.32 -12.02
N LEU A 443 -14.34 -6.37 -13.35
CA LEU A 443 -13.35 -5.78 -14.24
C LEU A 443 -13.76 -4.38 -14.67
N ASN A 444 -12.78 -3.46 -14.78
CA ASN A 444 -13.00 -2.14 -15.34
C ASN A 444 -13.47 -2.28 -16.81
N PRO A 445 -14.65 -1.76 -17.19
CA PRO A 445 -15.17 -1.88 -18.54
C PRO A 445 -14.30 -1.20 -19.60
N GLU A 446 -13.49 -0.20 -19.24
CA GLU A 446 -12.57 0.48 -20.17
C GLU A 446 -11.58 -0.49 -20.81
N LEU A 447 -11.17 -1.54 -20.08
CA LEU A 447 -10.20 -2.53 -20.56
C LEU A 447 -10.70 -3.31 -21.77
N ARG A 448 -12.02 -3.51 -21.90
CA ARG A 448 -12.62 -4.34 -22.98
C ARG A 448 -12.30 -3.81 -24.38
N TYR A 449 -11.98 -2.53 -24.50
CA TYR A 449 -11.68 -1.88 -25.77
C TYR A 449 -10.19 -1.87 -26.13
N MET A 450 -9.31 -2.29 -25.22
CA MET A 450 -7.86 -2.07 -25.32
C MET A 450 -7.02 -3.28 -24.87
N SER A 451 -7.59 -4.22 -24.14
CA SER A 451 -6.92 -5.44 -23.70
C SER A 451 -7.89 -6.61 -23.53
N THR A 452 -7.32 -7.81 -23.49
CA THR A 452 -7.97 -9.01 -22.99
C THR A 452 -7.54 -9.22 -21.53
N VAL A 453 -8.49 -9.58 -20.67
CA VAL A 453 -8.23 -9.90 -19.26
C VAL A 453 -8.61 -11.35 -19.02
N GLU A 454 -7.65 -12.17 -18.62
CA GLU A 454 -7.82 -13.61 -18.41
C GLU A 454 -7.42 -14.02 -16.99
N ILE A 455 -8.26 -14.82 -16.32
CA ILE A 455 -7.91 -15.43 -15.03
C ILE A 455 -7.13 -16.71 -15.34
N LYS A 456 -5.80 -16.68 -15.11
CA LYS A 456 -4.92 -17.83 -15.39
C LYS A 456 -4.96 -18.87 -14.28
N GLN A 457 -5.13 -18.43 -13.04
CA GLN A 457 -5.11 -19.30 -11.87
C GLN A 457 -5.91 -18.69 -10.71
N GLN A 458 -6.50 -19.58 -9.91
CA GLN A 458 -7.12 -19.27 -8.63
C GLN A 458 -6.50 -20.19 -7.58
N ASP A 459 -5.85 -19.60 -6.57
CA ASP A 459 -5.24 -20.34 -5.48
C ASP A 459 -5.98 -20.05 -4.18
N TYR A 460 -6.45 -21.10 -3.54
CA TYR A 460 -6.98 -21.02 -2.20
C TYR A 460 -5.83 -20.85 -1.20
N TYR A 461 -5.97 -19.98 -0.22
CA TYR A 461 -4.98 -19.84 0.85
C TYR A 461 -5.60 -20.01 2.23
N VAL A 462 -4.80 -20.52 3.16
CA VAL A 462 -5.17 -20.68 4.57
C VAL A 462 -4.03 -20.17 5.44
N LYS A 463 -4.40 -19.41 6.47
CA LYS A 463 -3.54 -19.12 7.62
C LYS A 463 -4.09 -19.79 8.85
N TYR A 464 -3.20 -20.43 9.61
CA TYR A 464 -3.56 -21.12 10.83
C TYR A 464 -2.37 -21.20 11.78
N TYR A 465 -2.63 -21.47 13.06
CA TYR A 465 -1.62 -21.91 14.02
C TYR A 465 -2.17 -23.14 14.74
N ARG A 466 -1.32 -23.99 15.30
CA ARG A 466 -1.80 -25.16 16.05
C ARG A 466 -2.06 -24.80 17.50
N ARG A 467 -3.06 -25.44 18.11
CA ARG A 467 -3.38 -25.24 19.53
C ARG A 467 -2.13 -25.45 20.39
N GLY A 468 -1.81 -24.48 21.25
CA GLY A 468 -0.58 -24.47 22.06
C GLY A 468 0.60 -23.76 21.42
N GLU A 469 0.56 -23.45 20.13
CA GLU A 469 1.52 -22.56 19.47
C GLU A 469 1.18 -21.09 19.74
N ASN A 470 2.19 -20.23 19.65
CA ASN A 470 2.00 -18.78 19.76
C ASN A 470 1.27 -18.27 18.50
N PRO A 471 0.09 -17.63 18.61
CA PRO A 471 -0.69 -17.13 17.48
C PRO A 471 0.04 -16.11 16.58
N LYS A 472 1.17 -15.57 17.06
CA LYS A 472 2.05 -14.69 16.28
C LYS A 472 2.74 -15.43 15.12
N TYR A 473 3.04 -16.72 15.28
CA TYR A 473 3.74 -17.52 14.27
C TYR A 473 2.76 -18.39 13.50
N GLN A 474 2.02 -17.76 12.58
CA GLN A 474 1.03 -18.47 11.77
C GLN A 474 1.71 -19.19 10.61
N THR A 475 1.24 -20.41 10.35
CA THR A 475 1.54 -21.17 9.13
C THR A 475 0.66 -20.66 8.00
N PHE A 476 1.25 -20.56 6.81
CA PHE A 476 0.59 -20.16 5.58
C PHE A 476 0.71 -21.29 4.55
N GLU A 477 -0.41 -21.68 3.95
CA GLU A 477 -0.45 -22.72 2.91
C GLU A 477 -1.31 -22.26 1.73
N LEU A 478 -0.84 -22.58 0.51
CA LEU A 478 -1.58 -22.42 -0.74
C LEU A 478 -2.11 -23.78 -1.20
N ASN A 479 -3.37 -23.83 -1.58
CA ASN A 479 -4.12 -25.01 -2.00
C ASN A 479 -3.93 -26.22 -1.07
N PRO A 480 -4.10 -26.10 0.26
CA PRO A 480 -4.00 -27.24 1.14
C PRO A 480 -5.07 -28.30 0.79
N GLY A 481 -4.64 -29.54 0.57
CA GLY A 481 -5.54 -30.69 0.39
C GLY A 481 -6.39 -30.96 1.65
N SER A 482 -5.69 -31.08 2.77
CA SER A 482 -6.25 -31.20 4.10
C SER A 482 -5.18 -30.83 5.14
N ILE A 483 -5.60 -30.37 6.31
CA ILE A 483 -4.71 -30.27 7.48
C ILE A 483 -5.07 -31.36 8.47
N SER A 484 -4.08 -32.14 8.91
CA SER A 484 -4.27 -33.20 9.89
C SER A 484 -3.67 -32.87 11.26
N TRP A 485 -4.27 -33.45 12.30
CA TRP A 485 -3.77 -33.39 13.68
C TRP A 485 -4.13 -34.66 14.46
N GLU A 486 -3.47 -34.86 15.59
CA GLU A 486 -3.73 -36.00 16.46
C GLU A 486 -4.68 -35.62 17.60
N GLU A 487 -5.66 -36.46 17.85
CA GLU A 487 -6.57 -36.40 18.98
C GLU A 487 -6.24 -37.52 19.97
N TRP A 488 -5.79 -37.13 21.16
CA TRP A 488 -5.45 -38.02 22.26
C TRP A 488 -6.58 -38.07 23.30
N PRO A 489 -6.84 -39.22 23.94
CA PRO A 489 -7.74 -39.32 25.08
C PRO A 489 -7.33 -38.35 26.22
N HIS A 490 -8.31 -37.87 26.99
CA HIS A 490 -8.03 -36.95 28.10
C HIS A 490 -7.19 -37.60 29.20
N GLY A 491 -6.21 -36.86 29.73
CA GLY A 491 -5.47 -37.22 30.94
C GLY A 491 -4.22 -38.07 30.73
N VAL A 492 -3.74 -38.19 29.49
CA VAL A 492 -2.53 -38.97 29.21
C VAL A 492 -1.34 -38.03 28.98
N GLU A 493 -0.36 -38.10 29.88
CA GLU A 493 0.91 -37.38 29.75
C GLU A 493 1.83 -38.17 28.81
N HIS A 494 2.23 -37.53 27.71
CA HIS A 494 3.16 -38.08 26.73
C HIS A 494 4.27 -37.06 26.53
N GLY A 495 5.52 -37.50 26.44
CA GLY A 495 6.62 -36.60 26.07
C GLY A 495 6.90 -36.52 24.56
N THR A 496 6.01 -37.04 23.71
CA THR A 496 5.95 -36.61 22.29
C THR A 496 5.09 -35.35 22.21
N ASN A 497 5.46 -34.39 21.36
CA ASN A 497 4.68 -33.17 21.11
C ASN A 497 3.92 -33.32 19.77
N PRO A 498 2.78 -34.03 19.75
CA PRO A 498 2.09 -34.37 18.52
C PRO A 498 1.47 -33.13 17.86
N PRO A 499 1.26 -33.12 16.53
CA PRO A 499 0.61 -32.02 15.84
C PRO A 499 -0.78 -31.77 16.43
N GLN A 500 -0.97 -30.58 17.00
CA GLN A 500 -2.22 -30.18 17.64
C GLN A 500 -3.23 -29.66 16.62
N GLU A 501 -4.49 -29.55 17.05
CA GLU A 501 -5.61 -29.04 16.25
C GLU A 501 -5.26 -27.68 15.61
N PRO A 502 -5.47 -27.52 14.29
CA PRO A 502 -5.27 -26.23 13.63
C PRO A 502 -6.40 -25.27 14.00
N ILE A 503 -6.03 -24.05 14.40
CA ILE A 503 -6.94 -22.93 14.57
C ILE A 503 -6.78 -22.04 13.34
N ILE A 504 -7.78 -22.08 12.47
CA ILE A 504 -7.82 -21.26 11.26
C ILE A 504 -8.05 -19.80 11.65
N THR A 505 -7.18 -18.92 11.18
CA THR A 505 -7.25 -17.48 11.46
C THR A 505 -7.74 -16.68 10.27
N GLU A 506 -7.45 -17.14 9.06
CA GLU A 506 -7.81 -16.44 7.83
C GLU A 506 -7.83 -17.42 6.65
N MET A 507 -8.75 -17.21 5.73
CA MET A 507 -8.83 -17.96 4.48
C MET A 507 -9.17 -17.01 3.34
N GLY A 508 -8.84 -17.40 2.11
CA GLY A 508 -9.30 -16.66 0.96
C GLY A 508 -8.80 -17.18 -0.37
N VAL A 509 -8.91 -16.35 -1.40
CA VAL A 509 -8.54 -16.70 -2.77
C VAL A 509 -7.56 -15.69 -3.34
N ARG A 510 -6.51 -16.18 -3.99
CA ARG A 510 -5.58 -15.41 -4.79
C ARG A 510 -5.86 -15.66 -6.27
N PHE A 511 -6.05 -14.59 -7.01
CA PHE A 511 -6.14 -14.64 -8.46
C PHE A 511 -4.79 -14.31 -9.10
N THR A 512 -4.44 -15.07 -10.13
CA THR A 512 -3.43 -14.71 -11.12
C THR A 512 -4.15 -14.27 -12.38
N ILE A 513 -4.01 -13.00 -12.73
CA ILE A 513 -4.78 -12.35 -13.79
C ILE A 513 -3.79 -11.81 -14.82
N GLU A 514 -3.96 -12.21 -16.07
CA GLU A 514 -3.21 -11.70 -17.20
C GLU A 514 -4.01 -10.59 -17.88
N VAL A 515 -3.40 -9.41 -18.01
CA VAL A 515 -3.91 -8.30 -18.82
C VAL A 515 -3.04 -8.23 -20.06
N LYS A 516 -3.56 -8.69 -21.19
CA LYS A 516 -2.87 -8.69 -22.48
C LYS A 516 -3.40 -7.54 -23.35
N PRO A 517 -2.62 -6.50 -23.64
CA PRO A 517 -3.00 -5.46 -24.60
C PRO A 517 -3.37 -6.04 -25.97
N GLN A 518 -4.23 -5.33 -26.72
CA GLN A 518 -4.61 -5.77 -28.07
C GLN A 518 -3.45 -5.67 -29.09
N ASP A 519 -2.49 -4.78 -28.86
CA ASP A 519 -1.26 -4.73 -29.63
C ASP A 519 -0.27 -5.77 -29.09
N ASP A 520 0.02 -6.79 -29.91
CA ASP A 520 0.91 -7.90 -29.56
C ASP A 520 2.38 -7.46 -29.34
N ASN A 521 2.76 -6.24 -29.71
CA ASN A 521 4.10 -5.71 -29.42
C ASN A 521 4.24 -5.23 -27.97
N ILE A 522 3.13 -5.08 -27.24
CA ILE A 522 3.13 -4.69 -25.83
C ILE A 522 3.08 -5.97 -24.98
N PRO A 523 4.07 -6.21 -24.12
CA PRO A 523 4.06 -7.38 -23.24
C PRO A 523 2.83 -7.39 -22.31
N PRO A 524 2.34 -8.58 -21.92
CA PRO A 524 1.24 -8.67 -20.96
C PRO A 524 1.69 -8.23 -19.56
N SER A 525 0.72 -7.81 -18.76
CA SER A 525 0.89 -7.60 -17.32
C SER A 525 0.27 -8.76 -16.54
N ILE A 526 0.95 -9.26 -15.52
CA ILE A 526 0.44 -10.27 -14.59
C ILE A 526 0.13 -9.61 -13.26
N ILE A 527 -1.12 -9.70 -12.83
CA ILE A 527 -1.63 -9.16 -11.58
C ILE A 527 -1.93 -10.33 -10.64
N TYR A 528 -1.22 -10.40 -9.53
CA TYR A 528 -1.56 -11.23 -8.39
C TYR A 528 -2.39 -10.39 -7.43
N LYS A 529 -3.58 -10.87 -7.08
CA LYS A 529 -4.41 -10.19 -6.08
C LYS A 529 -5.09 -11.20 -5.17
N THR A 530 -4.91 -11.03 -3.87
CA THR A 530 -5.50 -11.90 -2.84
C THR A 530 -6.65 -11.22 -2.14
N PHE A 531 -7.77 -11.92 -2.02
CA PHE A 531 -8.97 -11.48 -1.33
C PHE A 531 -9.28 -12.42 -0.19
N LYS A 532 -9.57 -11.85 0.99
CA LYS A 532 -10.07 -12.59 2.13
C LYS A 532 -11.51 -13.02 1.87
N LEU A 533 -11.83 -14.24 2.28
CA LEU A 533 -13.16 -14.83 2.21
C LEU A 533 -13.74 -15.03 3.62
N ASP A 534 -15.07 -15.14 3.71
CA ASP A 534 -15.82 -15.17 4.98
C ASP A 534 -16.03 -16.58 5.55
#